data_AF-A0A2G6JB10-F1
#
_entry.id   AF-A0A2G6JB10-F1
#
_cell.length_a   1.000
_cell.length_b   1.000
_cell.length_c   1.000
_cell.angle_alpha   90.00
_cell.angle_beta   90.00
_cell.angle_gamma   90.00
#
_symmetry.space_group_name_H-M   'P 1'
#
loop_
_entity.id
_entity.type
_entity.pdbx_description
1 polymer ?
#
loop_
_entity_poly.entity_id
_entity_poly.type
_entity_poly.pdbx_seq_one_letter_code
_entity_poly.pdbx_strand_id
1 'polypeptide(L)'
;MKESISMKGLRVYKRLPEWSAETLPQGFRRKHNTKEGTWAQLTVHAGALRFIHLDANGEELSSRVIDTASGPQLVDPGVWHKVEPQDEALRCQLAFLCEPSRYLEKKHDLTAPHSEVCALLPELEAGPGRSVLDLGCGRGRNSFFLAERGFGVTAVDRSETAIETLREIQTAEGVTLTSHRYDINRASLSEVLEGGAVDHIICTVVFQFIEAERVQAVIADMQAVTRSGGLHLIVAPVTSAEVPCPIAFSGVFQRGQLRAHYQGWELLRYDETLGEFHKRDACGERYKAEFATLIARKPGPTS
;
A
#
# COMPACT_ATOMS: atom_id res chain seq x y z
N MET A 1 -6.59 18.28 -21.83
CA MET A 1 -5.69 17.46 -22.65
C MET A 1 -4.94 16.53 -21.72
N LYS A 2 -5.20 15.21 -21.79
CA LYS A 2 -4.42 14.25 -21.02
C LYS A 2 -3.06 14.13 -21.71
N GLU A 3 -1.97 14.47 -21.02
CA GLU A 3 -0.62 14.20 -21.49
C GLU A 3 -0.52 12.71 -21.82
N SER A 4 -0.08 12.36 -23.03
CA SER A 4 0.20 10.98 -23.41
C SER A 4 1.36 10.49 -22.56
N ILE A 5 1.09 9.62 -21.59
CA ILE A 5 2.12 9.03 -20.74
C ILE A 5 3.04 8.19 -21.64
N SER A 6 4.30 8.61 -21.73
CA SER A 6 5.36 7.83 -22.39
C SER A 6 5.57 6.51 -21.62
N MET A 7 5.82 5.41 -22.35
CA MET A 7 6.18 4.11 -21.75
C MET A 7 7.33 4.20 -20.72
N LYS A 8 8.16 5.25 -20.78
CA LYS A 8 9.37 5.43 -19.97
C LYS A 8 9.16 5.52 -18.45
N GLY A 9 7.94 5.67 -17.95
CA GLY A 9 7.64 5.78 -16.51
C GLY A 9 6.91 4.60 -15.88
N LEU A 10 6.46 3.61 -16.67
CA LEU A 10 5.59 2.54 -16.19
C LEU A 10 6.38 1.27 -15.81
N ARG A 11 5.91 0.57 -14.77
CA ARG A 11 6.50 -0.70 -14.30
C ARG A 11 5.60 -1.87 -14.70
N VAL A 12 6.18 -2.90 -15.33
CA VAL A 12 5.48 -4.16 -15.62
C VAL A 12 5.23 -4.89 -14.31
N TYR A 13 3.98 -5.21 -13.99
CA TYR A 13 3.61 -5.95 -12.79
C TYR A 13 3.11 -7.37 -13.08
N LYS A 14 2.68 -7.64 -14.32
CA LYS A 14 2.25 -8.97 -14.75
C LYS A 14 2.56 -9.17 -16.23
N ARG A 15 3.15 -10.31 -16.56
CA ARG A 15 3.39 -10.75 -17.94
C ARG A 15 2.64 -12.05 -18.17
N LEU A 16 1.85 -12.09 -19.23
CA LEU A 16 1.14 -13.31 -19.61
C LEU A 16 2.06 -14.19 -20.49
N PRO A 17 1.79 -15.50 -20.59
CA PRO A 17 2.47 -16.36 -21.55
C PRO A 17 2.34 -15.82 -22.98
N GLU A 18 3.26 -16.24 -23.84
CA GLU A 18 3.10 -16.00 -25.28
C GLU A 18 1.92 -16.83 -25.81
N TRP A 19 1.19 -16.26 -26.77
CA TRP A 19 0.05 -16.89 -27.43
C TRP A 19 0.23 -16.97 -28.93
N SER A 20 -0.26 -18.07 -29.50
CA SER A 20 -0.43 -18.25 -30.94
C SER A 20 -1.81 -17.76 -31.39
N ALA A 21 -2.06 -17.78 -32.71
CA ALA A 21 -3.40 -17.57 -33.26
C ALA A 21 -4.47 -18.50 -32.64
N GLU A 22 -4.09 -19.72 -32.28
CA GLU A 22 -4.99 -20.71 -31.67
C GLU A 22 -5.15 -20.49 -30.17
N THR A 23 -4.06 -20.22 -29.44
CA THR A 23 -4.07 -20.14 -27.96
C THR A 23 -4.43 -18.77 -27.42
N LEU A 24 -4.52 -17.73 -28.26
CA LEU A 24 -4.95 -16.38 -27.86
C LEU A 24 -6.32 -16.45 -27.15
N PRO A 25 -6.43 -16.09 -25.86
CA PRO A 25 -7.65 -16.34 -25.10
C PRO A 25 -8.86 -15.57 -25.66
N GLN A 26 -10.03 -16.21 -25.65
CA GLN A 26 -11.26 -15.63 -26.20
C GLN A 26 -11.66 -14.30 -25.54
N GLY A 27 -11.30 -14.10 -24.26
CA GLY A 27 -11.54 -12.84 -23.55
C GLY A 27 -10.91 -11.62 -24.25
N PHE A 28 -9.72 -11.78 -24.83
CA PHE A 28 -9.04 -10.69 -25.55
C PHE A 28 -9.58 -10.49 -26.98
N ARG A 29 -10.28 -11.49 -27.53
CA ARG A 29 -10.95 -11.43 -28.84
C ARG A 29 -12.33 -10.79 -28.79
N ARG A 30 -12.90 -10.66 -27.59
CA ARG A 30 -14.16 -9.96 -27.33
C ARG A 30 -13.87 -8.55 -26.81
N LYS A 31 -14.89 -7.70 -26.80
CA LYS A 31 -14.81 -6.36 -26.23
C LYS A 31 -14.39 -6.44 -24.75
N HIS A 32 -13.30 -5.75 -24.43
CA HIS A 32 -12.82 -5.60 -23.05
C HIS A 32 -12.03 -4.30 -22.91
N ASN A 33 -11.67 -3.97 -21.67
CA ASN A 33 -10.72 -2.90 -21.36
C ASN A 33 -9.92 -3.29 -20.10
N THR A 34 -8.88 -2.52 -19.81
CA THR A 34 -8.13 -2.65 -18.56
C THR A 34 -8.74 -1.74 -17.48
N LYS A 35 -8.59 -2.15 -16.22
CA LYS A 35 -8.99 -1.36 -15.05
C LYS A 35 -8.21 -0.04 -14.98
N GLU A 36 -8.73 0.92 -14.23
CA GLU A 36 -8.05 2.19 -13.94
C GLU A 36 -6.61 1.97 -13.43
N GLY A 37 -5.67 2.74 -13.95
CA GLY A 37 -4.24 2.66 -13.60
C GLY A 37 -3.54 1.38 -14.09
N THR A 38 -4.15 0.64 -15.03
CA THR A 38 -3.54 -0.52 -15.69
C THR A 38 -3.42 -0.24 -17.19
N TRP A 39 -2.19 -0.12 -17.66
CA TRP A 39 -1.88 -0.11 -19.09
C TRP A 39 -1.64 -1.54 -19.56
N ALA A 40 -1.98 -1.81 -20.82
CA ALA A 40 -1.62 -3.04 -21.49
C ALA A 40 -0.50 -2.74 -22.50
N GLN A 41 0.54 -3.56 -22.54
CA GLN A 41 1.55 -3.55 -23.59
C GLN A 41 1.45 -4.84 -24.38
N LEU A 42 1.07 -4.71 -25.64
CA LEU A 42 0.98 -5.80 -26.60
C LEU A 42 2.24 -5.81 -27.47
N THR A 43 2.90 -6.95 -27.54
CA THR A 43 4.06 -7.15 -28.42
C THR A 43 3.77 -8.32 -29.36
N VAL A 44 4.03 -8.13 -30.65
CA VAL A 44 3.99 -9.20 -31.66
C VAL A 44 5.41 -9.65 -31.96
N HIS A 45 5.65 -10.95 -31.83
CA HIS A 45 6.95 -11.60 -32.03
C HIS A 45 7.05 -12.32 -33.37
N ALA A 46 5.93 -12.75 -33.94
CA ALA A 46 5.82 -13.30 -35.29
C ALA A 46 4.39 -13.10 -35.85
N GLY A 47 4.24 -13.10 -37.17
CA GLY A 47 2.96 -12.88 -37.85
C GLY A 47 2.36 -11.50 -37.58
N ALA A 48 1.04 -11.41 -37.67
CA ALA A 48 0.30 -10.18 -37.44
C ALA A 48 -1.05 -10.41 -36.74
N LEU A 49 -1.53 -9.36 -36.07
CA LEU A 49 -2.87 -9.31 -35.49
C LEU A 49 -3.55 -7.98 -35.85
N ARG A 50 -4.87 -7.98 -35.85
CA ARG A 50 -5.70 -6.78 -36.00
C ARG A 50 -6.12 -6.31 -34.63
N PHE A 51 -5.77 -5.08 -34.30
CA PHE A 51 -6.20 -4.39 -33.10
C PHE A 51 -7.37 -3.48 -33.44
N ILE A 52 -8.45 -3.60 -32.69
CA ILE A 52 -9.72 -2.95 -33.01
C ILE A 52 -10.13 -2.09 -31.81
N HIS A 53 -10.20 -0.77 -32.02
CA HIS A 53 -10.76 0.17 -31.05
C HIS A 53 -12.27 0.12 -31.13
N LEU A 54 -12.90 0.04 -29.97
CA LEU A 54 -14.35 -0.06 -29.85
C LEU A 54 -14.88 1.13 -29.05
N ASP A 55 -16.16 1.44 -29.25
CA ASP A 55 -16.88 2.36 -28.39
C ASP A 55 -17.52 1.64 -27.17
N ALA A 56 -18.28 2.41 -26.37
CA ALA A 56 -19.00 1.89 -25.21
C ALA A 56 -20.15 0.94 -25.57
N ASN A 57 -20.60 0.86 -26.82
CA ASN A 57 -21.60 -0.08 -27.32
C ASN A 57 -20.98 -1.33 -27.99
N GLY A 58 -19.70 -1.27 -28.34
CA GLY A 58 -18.96 -2.33 -29.01
C GLY A 58 -18.87 -2.18 -30.52
N GLU A 59 -19.20 -0.99 -31.04
CA GLU A 59 -19.01 -0.63 -32.45
C GLU A 59 -17.54 -0.32 -32.72
N GLU A 60 -17.06 -0.73 -33.90
CA GLU A 60 -15.68 -0.45 -34.32
C GLU A 60 -15.51 1.03 -34.66
N LEU A 61 -14.64 1.70 -33.92
CA LEU A 61 -14.25 3.09 -34.18
C LEU A 61 -13.09 3.18 -35.17
N SER A 62 -12.13 2.26 -35.04
CA SER A 62 -10.96 2.18 -35.90
C SER A 62 -10.27 0.84 -35.72
N SER A 63 -9.49 0.39 -36.70
CA SER A 63 -8.64 -0.78 -36.58
C SER A 63 -7.29 -0.57 -37.24
N ARG A 64 -6.29 -1.32 -36.78
CA ARG A 64 -4.94 -1.35 -37.35
C ARG A 64 -4.34 -2.74 -37.26
N VAL A 65 -3.46 -3.07 -38.18
CA VAL A 65 -2.64 -4.28 -38.11
C VAL A 65 -1.39 -3.98 -37.29
N ILE A 66 -1.06 -4.88 -36.37
CA ILE A 66 0.16 -4.86 -35.57
C ILE A 66 0.95 -6.11 -35.92
N ASP A 67 2.20 -5.91 -36.32
CA ASP A 67 3.16 -6.93 -36.69
C ASP A 67 4.48 -6.74 -35.92
N THR A 68 5.52 -7.48 -36.29
CA THR A 68 6.84 -7.39 -35.65
C THR A 68 7.53 -6.03 -35.88
N ALA A 69 7.25 -5.35 -37.00
CA ALA A 69 7.83 -4.04 -37.32
C ALA A 69 7.20 -2.92 -36.50
N SER A 70 5.95 -3.11 -36.04
CA SER A 70 5.21 -2.15 -35.23
C SER A 70 5.84 -1.89 -33.85
N GLY A 71 6.59 -2.87 -33.33
CA GLY A 71 7.11 -2.82 -31.96
C GLY A 71 6.02 -2.85 -30.87
N PRO A 72 6.40 -2.70 -29.60
CA PRO A 72 5.44 -2.75 -28.48
C PRO A 72 4.36 -1.66 -28.55
N GLN A 73 3.10 -2.07 -28.46
CA GLN A 73 1.94 -1.18 -28.50
C GLN A 73 1.38 -1.00 -27.10
N LEU A 74 1.32 0.25 -26.64
CA LEU A 74 0.68 0.60 -25.36
C LEU A 74 -0.82 0.85 -25.58
N VAL A 75 -1.62 0.37 -24.62
CA VAL A 75 -3.07 0.58 -24.56
C VAL A 75 -3.39 1.22 -23.21
N ASP A 76 -4.07 2.36 -23.26
CA ASP A 76 -4.43 3.15 -22.08
C ASP A 76 -5.54 2.51 -21.23
N PRO A 77 -5.58 2.77 -19.91
CA PRO A 77 -6.64 2.36 -19.02
C PRO A 77 -8.04 2.75 -19.54
N GLY A 78 -8.98 1.82 -19.47
CA GLY A 78 -10.39 2.07 -19.82
C GLY A 78 -10.70 2.11 -21.32
N VAL A 79 -9.70 2.04 -22.21
CA VAL A 79 -9.92 1.99 -23.66
C VAL A 79 -10.57 0.66 -24.05
N TRP A 80 -11.76 0.71 -24.63
CA TRP A 80 -12.45 -0.47 -25.16
C TRP A 80 -11.78 -0.97 -26.43
N HIS A 81 -11.39 -2.24 -26.45
CA HIS A 81 -10.72 -2.84 -27.60
C HIS A 81 -10.95 -4.35 -27.67
N LYS A 82 -10.53 -4.93 -28.80
CA LYS A 82 -10.34 -6.37 -28.99
C LYS A 82 -9.20 -6.63 -29.97
N VAL A 83 -8.68 -7.87 -29.96
CA VAL A 83 -7.65 -8.32 -30.89
C VAL A 83 -8.07 -9.57 -31.64
N GLU A 84 -7.71 -9.64 -32.91
CA GLU A 84 -8.03 -10.77 -33.80
C GLU A 84 -6.75 -11.22 -34.52
N PRO A 85 -6.40 -12.52 -34.52
CA PRO A 85 -5.29 -12.99 -35.34
C PRO A 85 -5.54 -12.67 -36.82
N GLN A 86 -4.50 -12.25 -37.54
CA GLN A 86 -4.57 -12.06 -38.99
C GLN A 86 -4.02 -13.27 -39.76
N ASP A 87 -3.09 -14.00 -39.15
CA ASP A 87 -2.47 -15.18 -39.73
C ASP A 87 -2.18 -16.24 -38.66
N GLU A 88 -1.93 -17.48 -39.11
CA GLU A 88 -1.59 -18.62 -38.25
C GLU A 88 -0.18 -18.51 -37.64
N ALA A 89 0.68 -17.70 -38.25
CA ALA A 89 2.05 -17.46 -37.79
C ALA A 89 2.10 -16.54 -36.56
N LEU A 90 0.98 -15.92 -36.17
CA LEU A 90 0.90 -15.02 -35.03
C LEU A 90 1.56 -15.62 -33.78
N ARG A 91 2.50 -14.89 -33.20
CA ARG A 91 3.02 -15.06 -31.84
C ARG A 91 2.98 -13.70 -31.16
N CYS A 92 2.28 -13.57 -30.05
CA CYS A 92 2.16 -12.31 -29.34
C CYS A 92 2.16 -12.50 -27.82
N GLN A 93 2.53 -11.45 -27.09
CA GLN A 93 2.53 -11.43 -25.64
C GLN A 93 1.90 -10.15 -25.13
N LEU A 94 1.16 -10.28 -24.03
CA LEU A 94 0.59 -9.17 -23.30
C LEU A 94 1.27 -9.01 -21.94
N ALA A 95 1.68 -7.79 -21.63
CA ALA A 95 2.10 -7.38 -20.30
C ALA A 95 1.17 -6.29 -19.75
N PHE A 96 0.96 -6.28 -18.44
CA PHE A 96 0.26 -5.23 -17.73
C PHE A 96 1.24 -4.36 -16.96
N LEU A 97 1.06 -3.05 -17.09
CA LEU A 97 1.90 -2.03 -16.50
C LEU A 97 1.07 -1.11 -15.62
N CYS A 98 1.74 -0.51 -14.64
CA CYS A 98 1.17 0.51 -13.79
C CYS A 98 2.23 1.55 -13.44
N GLU A 99 1.81 2.64 -12.82
CA GLU A 99 2.74 3.56 -12.18
C GLU A 99 3.52 2.82 -11.07
N PRO A 100 4.81 3.14 -10.85
CA PRO A 100 5.62 2.49 -9.81
C PRO A 100 4.99 2.56 -8.43
N SER A 101 4.32 3.68 -8.09
CA SER A 101 3.61 3.89 -6.82
C SER A 101 2.45 2.89 -6.58
N ARG A 102 1.91 2.29 -7.64
CA ARG A 102 0.79 1.33 -7.58
C ARG A 102 1.23 -0.12 -7.78
N TYR A 103 2.53 -0.38 -7.92
CA TYR A 103 3.03 -1.69 -8.30
C TYR A 103 2.66 -2.80 -7.31
N LEU A 104 2.88 -2.59 -6.01
CA LEU A 104 2.57 -3.59 -4.99
C LEU A 104 1.06 -3.81 -4.84
N GLU A 105 0.26 -2.76 -5.02
CA GLU A 105 -1.20 -2.87 -5.11
C GLU A 105 -1.61 -3.77 -6.28
N LYS A 106 -1.10 -3.50 -7.47
CA LYS A 106 -1.48 -4.23 -8.69
C LYS A 106 -0.97 -5.66 -8.73
N LYS A 107 0.22 -5.92 -8.18
CA LYS A 107 0.86 -7.24 -8.23
C LYS A 107 0.42 -8.15 -7.09
N HIS A 108 0.32 -7.61 -5.88
CA HIS A 108 0.13 -8.38 -4.64
C HIS A 108 -1.17 -8.05 -3.93
N ASP A 109 -2.03 -7.22 -4.50
CA ASP A 109 -3.31 -6.82 -3.89
C ASP A 109 -3.11 -6.19 -2.50
N LEU A 110 -2.02 -5.44 -2.33
CA LEU A 110 -1.82 -4.61 -1.14
C LEU A 110 -2.66 -3.33 -1.28
N THR A 111 -3.25 -2.85 -0.19
CA THR A 111 -3.77 -1.48 -0.17
C THR A 111 -2.62 -0.49 -0.30
N ALA A 112 -2.85 0.67 -0.90
CA ALA A 112 -1.89 1.77 -0.91
C ALA A 112 -1.34 2.08 0.50
N PRO A 113 -0.07 2.52 0.60
CA PRO A 113 0.50 2.99 1.87
C PRO A 113 -0.38 4.08 2.47
N HIS A 114 -0.43 4.13 3.80
CA HIS A 114 -1.26 5.10 4.49
C HIS A 114 -0.83 6.52 4.12
N SER A 115 -1.80 7.42 3.85
CA SER A 115 -1.51 8.79 3.40
C SER A 115 -0.59 9.54 4.38
N GLU A 116 -0.82 9.36 5.69
CA GLU A 116 0.02 9.97 6.73
C GLU A 116 1.46 9.42 6.75
N VAL A 117 1.68 8.16 6.34
CA VAL A 117 3.05 7.62 6.19
C VAL A 117 3.74 8.26 4.99
N CYS A 118 3.01 8.45 3.88
CA CYS A 118 3.53 9.15 2.71
C CYS A 118 3.85 10.61 3.03
N ALA A 119 2.98 11.29 3.79
CA ALA A 119 3.15 12.69 4.16
C ALA A 119 4.30 12.91 5.14
N LEU A 120 4.56 11.96 6.05
CA LEU A 120 5.65 12.02 7.03
C LEU A 120 7.04 11.74 6.44
N LEU A 121 7.10 11.26 5.19
CA LEU A 121 8.36 10.81 4.59
C LEU A 121 9.48 11.88 4.67
N PRO A 122 9.27 13.16 4.31
CA PRO A 122 10.31 14.18 4.42
C PRO A 122 10.88 14.32 5.84
N GLU A 123 10.03 14.22 6.86
CA GLU A 123 10.41 14.32 8.26
C GLU A 123 11.18 13.08 8.74
N LEU A 124 10.81 11.88 8.26
CA LEU A 124 11.60 10.66 8.49
C LEU A 124 12.97 10.76 7.83
N GLU A 125 13.04 11.30 6.61
CA GLU A 125 14.28 11.43 5.84
C GLU A 125 15.25 12.44 6.44
N ALA A 126 14.72 13.51 7.05
CA ALA A 126 15.46 14.53 7.81
C ALA A 126 15.76 14.11 9.27
N GLY A 127 15.27 12.95 9.70
CA GLY A 127 15.42 12.42 11.05
C GLY A 127 16.85 11.98 11.41
N PRO A 128 17.09 11.61 12.68
CA PRO A 128 18.42 11.24 13.19
C PRO A 128 18.93 9.89 12.68
N GLY A 129 18.10 9.12 11.97
CA GLY A 129 18.44 7.80 11.47
C GLY A 129 17.41 7.25 10.49
N ARG A 130 17.54 5.96 10.15
CA ARG A 130 16.75 5.29 9.09
C ARG A 130 16.09 4.01 9.56
N SER A 131 16.15 3.66 10.85
CA SER A 131 15.48 2.48 11.40
C SER A 131 14.03 2.78 11.77
N VAL A 132 13.08 2.01 11.22
CA VAL A 132 11.64 2.19 11.46
C VAL A 132 11.01 0.90 11.93
N LEU A 133 10.23 0.98 13.02
CA LEU A 133 9.32 -0.08 13.43
C LEU A 133 7.93 0.19 12.84
N ASP A 134 7.43 -0.73 12.00
CA ASP A 134 6.02 -0.77 11.58
C ASP A 134 5.25 -1.71 12.52
N LEU A 135 4.61 -1.11 13.52
CA LEU A 135 3.96 -1.80 14.63
C LEU A 135 2.50 -2.11 14.28
N GLY A 136 2.21 -3.39 14.00
CA GLY A 136 0.96 -3.85 13.40
C GLY A 136 0.95 -3.65 11.89
N CYS A 137 1.97 -4.20 11.22
CA CYS A 137 2.25 -3.97 9.80
C CYS A 137 1.25 -4.64 8.84
N GLY A 138 0.43 -5.58 9.33
CA GLY A 138 -0.42 -6.43 8.50
C GLY A 138 0.38 -7.11 7.38
N ARG A 139 -0.05 -6.91 6.13
CA ARG A 139 0.62 -7.45 4.94
C ARG A 139 1.80 -6.59 4.45
N GLY A 140 2.16 -5.52 5.19
CA GLY A 140 3.37 -4.75 4.96
C GLY A 140 3.26 -3.54 4.01
N ARG A 141 2.05 -2.99 3.77
CA ARG A 141 1.88 -1.86 2.82
C ARG A 141 2.79 -0.66 3.11
N ASN A 142 2.96 -0.33 4.39
CA ASN A 142 3.83 0.78 4.82
C ASN A 142 5.27 0.29 4.90
N SER A 143 5.48 -0.92 5.42
CA SER A 143 6.80 -1.56 5.52
C SER A 143 7.55 -1.58 4.18
N PHE A 144 6.91 -2.08 3.10
CA PHE A 144 7.52 -2.11 1.78
C PHE A 144 7.76 -0.71 1.22
N PHE A 145 6.80 0.20 1.39
CA PHE A 145 6.92 1.59 0.94
C PHE A 145 8.14 2.30 1.55
N LEU A 146 8.41 2.07 2.83
CA LEU A 146 9.57 2.62 3.55
C LEU A 146 10.86 1.88 3.19
N ALA A 147 10.84 0.55 3.08
CA ALA A 147 12.02 -0.23 2.69
C ALA A 147 12.52 0.14 1.29
N GLU A 148 11.63 0.36 0.32
CA GLU A 148 11.98 0.84 -1.02
C GLU A 148 12.63 2.25 -1.02
N ARG A 149 12.51 3.00 0.08
CA ARG A 149 13.12 4.32 0.31
C ARG A 149 14.39 4.26 1.17
N GLY A 150 14.92 3.06 1.38
CA GLY A 150 16.18 2.84 2.08
C GLY A 150 16.08 2.88 3.60
N PHE A 151 14.88 2.81 4.17
CA PHE A 151 14.72 2.63 5.62
C PHE A 151 14.99 1.18 6.01
N GLY A 152 15.69 0.99 7.13
CA GLY A 152 15.82 -0.31 7.79
C GLY A 152 14.52 -0.61 8.55
N VAL A 153 13.65 -1.41 7.94
CA VAL A 153 12.31 -1.66 8.48
C VAL A 153 12.27 -2.94 9.30
N THR A 154 11.80 -2.84 10.53
CA THR A 154 11.29 -3.98 11.32
C THR A 154 9.77 -3.95 11.29
N ALA A 155 9.15 -4.97 10.72
CA ALA A 155 7.70 -5.09 10.54
C ALA A 155 7.15 -6.17 11.47
N VAL A 156 6.20 -5.82 12.33
CA VAL A 156 5.66 -6.77 13.31
C VAL A 156 4.14 -6.80 13.31
N ASP A 157 3.55 -7.98 13.45
CA ASP A 157 2.09 -8.17 13.53
C ASP A 157 1.75 -9.45 14.31
N ARG A 158 0.56 -9.50 14.92
CA ARG A 158 0.10 -10.70 15.64
C ARG A 158 -0.34 -11.81 14.69
N SER A 159 -0.77 -11.46 13.48
CA SER A 159 -1.29 -12.38 12.48
C SER A 159 -0.15 -13.12 11.79
N GLU A 160 -0.04 -14.42 12.05
CA GLU A 160 0.92 -15.30 11.38
C GLU A 160 0.73 -15.28 9.86
N THR A 161 -0.51 -15.41 9.39
CA THR A 161 -0.86 -15.35 7.97
C THR A 161 -0.43 -14.03 7.30
N ALA A 162 -0.57 -12.90 7.99
CA ALA A 162 -0.16 -11.61 7.45
C ALA A 162 1.38 -11.52 7.31
N ILE A 163 2.11 -12.02 8.30
CA ILE A 163 3.58 -12.10 8.29
C ILE A 163 4.09 -13.09 7.23
N GLU A 164 3.45 -14.24 7.06
CA GLU A 164 3.75 -15.20 5.99
C GLU A 164 3.58 -14.54 4.62
N THR A 165 2.43 -13.91 4.38
CA THR A 165 2.16 -13.18 3.14
C THR A 165 3.20 -12.09 2.89
N LEU A 166 3.59 -11.35 3.93
CA LEU A 166 4.62 -10.33 3.85
C LEU A 166 5.98 -10.95 3.45
N ARG A 167 6.38 -12.09 4.02
CA ARG A 167 7.63 -12.80 3.66
C ARG A 167 7.62 -13.36 2.24
N GLU A 168 6.47 -13.81 1.75
CA GLU A 168 6.30 -14.22 0.35
C GLU A 168 6.52 -13.05 -0.59
N ILE A 169 5.90 -11.90 -0.33
CA ILE A 169 6.09 -10.66 -1.10
C ILE A 169 7.55 -10.19 -1.02
N GLN A 170 8.14 -10.23 0.17
CA GLN A 170 9.54 -9.89 0.40
C GLN A 170 10.46 -10.71 -0.50
N THR A 171 10.24 -12.03 -0.55
CA THR A 171 11.00 -12.96 -1.40
C THR A 171 10.76 -12.68 -2.88
N ALA A 172 9.50 -12.49 -3.29
CA ALA A 172 9.12 -12.27 -4.68
C ALA A 172 9.63 -10.94 -5.25
N GLU A 173 9.80 -9.92 -4.41
CA GLU A 173 10.28 -8.59 -4.81
C GLU A 173 11.76 -8.35 -4.51
N GLY A 174 12.42 -9.25 -3.79
CA GLY A 174 13.82 -9.08 -3.39
C GLY A 174 14.04 -7.86 -2.49
N VAL A 175 13.03 -7.48 -1.70
CA VAL A 175 13.13 -6.37 -0.74
C VAL A 175 13.69 -6.90 0.58
N THR A 176 14.57 -6.16 1.22
CA THR A 176 15.12 -6.52 2.54
C THR A 176 14.39 -5.76 3.64
N LEU A 177 13.75 -6.50 4.54
CA LEU A 177 13.22 -6.00 5.81
C LEU A 177 13.22 -7.15 6.84
N THR A 178 13.12 -6.80 8.11
CA THR A 178 13.02 -7.77 9.21
C THR A 178 11.55 -7.95 9.59
N SER A 179 11.06 -9.19 9.70
CA SER A 179 9.64 -9.46 10.03
C SER A 179 9.45 -10.48 11.14
N HIS A 180 8.64 -10.12 12.15
CA HIS A 180 8.35 -10.98 13.30
C HIS A 180 6.85 -11.07 13.60
N ARG A 181 6.42 -12.26 14.03
CA ARG A 181 5.13 -12.39 14.71
C ARG A 181 5.28 -11.81 16.11
N TYR A 182 4.45 -10.84 16.45
CA TYR A 182 4.50 -10.13 17.74
C TYR A 182 3.11 -9.72 18.16
N ASP A 183 2.75 -10.04 19.41
CA ASP A 183 1.54 -9.50 20.03
C ASP A 183 1.89 -8.20 20.74
N ILE A 184 1.35 -7.10 20.22
CA ILE A 184 1.52 -5.76 20.75
C ILE A 184 1.11 -5.62 22.21
N ASN A 185 0.15 -6.40 22.70
CA ASN A 185 -0.27 -6.35 24.10
C ASN A 185 0.85 -6.75 25.08
N ARG A 186 1.88 -7.46 24.61
CA ARG A 186 3.03 -7.86 25.43
C ARG A 186 3.86 -6.68 25.92
N ALA A 187 3.92 -5.57 25.18
CA ALA A 187 4.73 -4.40 25.52
C ALA A 187 6.19 -4.76 25.86
N SER A 188 6.78 -5.59 25.00
CA SER A 188 8.15 -6.11 25.11
C SER A 188 8.94 -5.91 23.79
N LEU A 189 8.87 -4.73 23.18
CA LEU A 189 9.46 -4.43 21.88
C LEU A 189 10.99 -4.62 21.84
N SER A 190 11.67 -4.45 22.96
CA SER A 190 13.11 -4.71 23.07
C SER A 190 13.50 -6.16 22.74
N GLU A 191 12.59 -7.13 22.90
CA GLU A 191 12.82 -8.54 22.54
C GLU A 191 12.83 -8.80 21.02
N VAL A 192 12.17 -7.93 20.25
CA VAL A 192 12.04 -8.08 18.78
C VAL A 192 12.96 -7.14 17.98
N LEU A 193 13.60 -6.18 18.66
CA LEU A 193 14.49 -5.21 18.04
C LEU A 193 15.95 -5.62 18.25
N GLU A 194 16.64 -5.99 17.17
CA GLU A 194 18.05 -6.45 17.22
C GLU A 194 19.01 -5.43 17.87
N GLY A 195 18.71 -4.12 17.77
CA GLY A 195 19.49 -3.05 18.40
C GLY A 195 18.87 -2.46 19.67
N GLY A 196 17.79 -3.07 20.20
CA GLY A 196 17.05 -2.61 21.37
C GLY A 196 16.27 -1.28 21.20
N ALA A 197 16.51 -0.55 20.10
CA ALA A 197 15.86 0.72 19.81
C ALA A 197 15.73 0.98 18.29
N VAL A 198 14.83 1.90 17.92
CA VAL A 198 14.59 2.38 16.56
C VAL A 198 14.54 3.91 16.52
N ASP A 199 14.69 4.48 15.33
CA ASP A 199 14.62 5.93 15.12
C ASP A 199 13.17 6.39 15.01
N HIS A 200 12.31 5.60 14.37
CA HIS A 200 10.92 5.97 14.18
C HIS A 200 9.99 4.78 14.41
N ILE A 201 8.76 5.06 14.85
CA ILE A 201 7.69 4.08 14.97
C ILE A 201 6.48 4.57 14.20
N ILE A 202 5.93 3.72 13.35
CA ILE A 202 4.62 3.95 12.74
C ILE A 202 3.64 2.89 13.26
N CYS A 203 2.43 3.33 13.60
CA CYS A 203 1.37 2.46 14.12
C CYS A 203 0.02 2.99 13.62
N THR A 204 -0.37 2.56 12.42
CA THR A 204 -1.55 3.09 11.72
C THR A 204 -2.71 2.10 11.78
N VAL A 205 -3.80 2.46 12.46
CA VAL A 205 -5.05 1.68 12.51
C VAL A 205 -4.86 0.33 13.20
N VAL A 206 -4.12 0.32 14.32
CA VAL A 206 -3.81 -0.88 15.12
C VAL A 206 -4.31 -0.78 16.56
N PHE A 207 -4.28 0.42 17.15
CA PHE A 207 -4.63 0.65 18.57
C PHE A 207 -6.03 0.13 18.95
N GLN A 208 -6.97 0.11 18.00
CA GLN A 208 -8.32 -0.43 18.21
C GLN A 208 -8.41 -1.94 18.44
N PHE A 209 -7.31 -2.66 18.28
CA PHE A 209 -7.19 -4.09 18.59
C PHE A 209 -6.34 -4.36 19.83
N ILE A 210 -5.82 -3.32 20.48
CA ILE A 210 -5.09 -3.41 21.76
C ILE A 210 -6.13 -3.48 22.88
N GLU A 211 -5.84 -4.24 23.92
CA GLU A 211 -6.64 -4.25 25.14
C GLU A 211 -6.52 -2.90 25.86
N ALA A 212 -7.65 -2.29 26.26
CA ALA A 212 -7.66 -0.96 26.87
C ALA A 212 -6.68 -0.81 28.05
N GLU A 213 -6.56 -1.83 28.89
CA GLU A 213 -5.64 -1.85 30.04
C GLU A 213 -4.16 -1.92 29.65
N ARG A 214 -3.85 -2.38 28.43
CA ARG A 214 -2.48 -2.51 27.90
C ARG A 214 -2.00 -1.26 27.18
N VAL A 215 -2.90 -0.38 26.74
CA VAL A 215 -2.56 0.83 25.95
C VAL A 215 -1.44 1.66 26.58
N GLN A 216 -1.50 1.90 27.89
CA GLN A 216 -0.46 2.67 28.58
C GLN A 216 0.91 1.96 28.55
N ALA A 217 0.94 0.65 28.80
CA ALA A 217 2.16 -0.14 28.77
C ALA A 217 2.76 -0.19 27.37
N VAL A 218 1.93 -0.35 26.33
CA VAL A 218 2.35 -0.35 24.93
C VAL A 218 2.96 0.99 24.54
N ILE A 219 2.29 2.10 24.86
CA ILE A 219 2.83 3.43 24.53
C ILE A 219 4.14 3.68 25.27
N ALA A 220 4.23 3.32 26.55
CA ALA A 220 5.47 3.45 27.32
C ALA A 220 6.62 2.64 26.70
N ASP A 221 6.35 1.41 26.26
CA ASP A 221 7.34 0.55 25.60
C ASP A 221 7.78 1.14 24.24
N MET A 222 6.83 1.60 23.41
CA MET A 222 7.14 2.34 22.17
C MET A 222 8.03 3.56 22.45
N GLN A 223 7.71 4.35 23.47
CA GLN A 223 8.50 5.52 23.86
C GLN A 223 9.90 5.13 24.36
N ALA A 224 10.03 4.01 25.09
CA ALA A 224 11.28 3.53 25.64
C ALA A 224 12.26 3.09 24.54
N VAL A 225 11.78 2.34 23.55
CA VAL A 225 12.61 1.83 22.43
C VAL A 225 12.88 2.86 21.34
N THR A 226 12.38 4.09 21.48
CA THR A 226 12.61 5.15 20.47
C THR A 226 13.80 6.01 20.84
N ARG A 227 14.70 6.25 19.89
CA ARG A 227 15.86 7.15 20.09
C ARG A 227 15.42 8.61 20.18
N SER A 228 16.24 9.42 20.84
CA SER A 228 16.02 10.88 20.90
C SER A 228 16.00 11.49 19.51
N GLY A 229 15.08 12.44 19.29
CA GLY A 229 14.80 13.02 17.97
C GLY A 229 13.95 12.12 17.06
N GLY A 230 13.66 10.89 17.49
CA GLY A 230 12.83 9.93 16.79
C GLY A 230 11.36 10.33 16.71
N LEU A 231 10.64 9.79 15.72
CA LEU A 231 9.24 10.17 15.44
C LEU A 231 8.29 9.00 15.67
N HIS A 232 7.14 9.28 16.26
CA HIS A 232 5.99 8.39 16.28
C HIS A 232 4.90 8.93 15.37
N LEU A 233 4.36 8.06 14.51
CA LEU A 233 3.09 8.28 13.81
C LEU A 233 2.06 7.30 14.34
N ILE A 234 0.97 7.82 14.92
CA ILE A 234 -0.18 7.03 15.35
C ILE A 234 -1.42 7.54 14.66
N VAL A 235 -2.19 6.61 14.07
CA VAL A 235 -3.54 6.86 13.59
C VAL A 235 -4.48 5.88 14.28
N ALA A 236 -5.42 6.36 15.08
CA ALA A 236 -6.28 5.51 15.90
C ALA A 236 -7.69 6.10 16.04
N PRO A 237 -8.74 5.27 16.12
CA PRO A 237 -10.09 5.78 16.31
C PRO A 237 -10.25 6.41 17.70
N VAL A 238 -11.10 7.43 17.74
CA VAL A 238 -11.50 8.18 18.92
C VAL A 238 -12.99 8.00 19.15
N THR A 239 -13.39 8.02 20.42
CA THR A 239 -14.78 8.08 20.84
C THR A 239 -14.98 9.23 21.81
N SER A 240 -16.14 9.86 21.74
CA SER A 240 -16.58 10.89 22.67
C SER A 240 -18.08 10.73 22.97
N ALA A 241 -18.59 11.52 23.93
CA ALA A 241 -20.03 11.54 24.21
C ALA A 241 -20.82 12.14 23.03
N GLU A 242 -20.25 13.12 22.33
CA GLU A 242 -20.89 13.78 21.18
C GLU A 242 -20.79 12.94 19.90
N VAL A 243 -19.67 12.23 19.71
CA VAL A 243 -19.40 11.39 18.55
C VAL A 243 -18.89 10.02 19.02
N PRO A 244 -19.80 9.09 19.37
CA PRO A 244 -19.41 7.76 19.79
C PRO A 244 -18.86 6.95 18.61
N CYS A 245 -17.82 6.17 18.85
CA CYS A 245 -17.34 5.23 17.83
C CYS A 245 -18.40 4.15 17.58
N PRO A 246 -18.86 3.95 16.33
CA PRO A 246 -19.97 3.04 16.02
C PRO A 246 -19.56 1.56 16.07
N ILE A 247 -18.27 1.25 16.23
CA ILE A 247 -17.75 -0.11 16.26
C ILE A 247 -17.16 -0.38 17.65
N ALA A 248 -17.62 -1.47 18.27
CA ALA A 248 -17.06 -1.95 19.51
C ALA A 248 -15.65 -2.53 19.27
N PHE A 249 -14.64 -1.81 19.73
CA PHE A 249 -13.23 -2.18 19.68
C PHE A 249 -12.69 -2.34 21.10
N SER A 250 -11.61 -3.11 21.25
CA SER A 250 -10.99 -3.35 22.56
C SER A 250 -10.23 -2.13 23.10
N GLY A 251 -9.74 -1.27 22.22
CA GLY A 251 -8.92 -0.10 22.56
C GLY A 251 -9.30 1.14 21.76
N VAL A 252 -10.31 1.90 22.18
CA VAL A 252 -10.64 3.19 21.55
C VAL A 252 -10.19 4.31 22.45
N PHE A 253 -9.52 5.31 21.90
CA PHE A 253 -9.11 6.48 22.67
C PHE A 253 -10.32 7.37 22.99
N GLN A 254 -10.39 7.87 24.21
CA GLN A 254 -11.21 9.05 24.49
C GLN A 254 -10.59 10.28 23.84
N ARG A 255 -11.41 11.27 23.50
CA ARG A 255 -10.94 12.57 22.99
C ARG A 255 -9.84 13.15 23.89
N GLY A 256 -8.71 13.51 23.28
CA GLY A 256 -7.50 14.03 23.95
C GLY A 256 -6.63 13.00 24.66
N GLN A 257 -7.06 11.73 24.79
CA GLN A 257 -6.32 10.71 25.54
C GLN A 257 -4.98 10.38 24.89
N LEU A 258 -4.93 10.26 23.56
CA LEU A 258 -3.69 9.97 22.85
C LEU A 258 -2.67 11.10 23.05
N ARG A 259 -3.08 12.36 22.93
CA ARG A 259 -2.23 13.52 23.22
C ARG A 259 -1.69 13.50 24.65
N ALA A 260 -2.50 13.11 25.63
CA ALA A 260 -2.08 13.06 27.03
C ALA A 260 -0.92 12.07 27.26
N HIS A 261 -0.85 10.97 26.51
CA HIS A 261 0.26 10.02 26.61
C HIS A 261 1.60 10.56 26.08
N TYR A 262 1.58 11.63 25.28
CA TYR A 262 2.77 12.25 24.67
C TYR A 262 3.14 13.58 25.36
N GLN A 263 2.78 13.76 26.63
CA GLN A 263 3.28 14.89 27.42
C GLN A 263 4.82 14.87 27.45
N GLY A 264 5.43 16.03 27.20
CA GLY A 264 6.88 16.19 27.11
C GLY A 264 7.48 15.85 25.74
N TRP A 265 6.70 15.31 24.80
CA TRP A 265 7.13 15.16 23.40
C TRP A 265 6.76 16.41 22.60
N GLU A 266 7.54 16.71 21.57
CA GLU A 266 7.22 17.76 20.61
C GLU A 266 6.12 17.23 19.67
N LEU A 267 4.94 17.84 19.68
CA LEU A 267 3.86 17.47 18.76
C LEU A 267 4.01 18.27 17.47
N LEU A 268 4.45 17.60 16.40
CA LEU A 268 4.53 18.17 15.06
C LEU A 268 3.13 18.30 14.46
N ARG A 269 2.26 17.31 14.76
CA ARG A 269 0.85 17.33 14.39
C ARG A 269 0.02 16.57 15.42
N TYR A 270 -1.12 17.14 15.76
CA TYR A 270 -2.19 16.46 16.47
C TYR A 270 -3.53 17.00 16.02
N ASP A 271 -4.35 16.13 15.45
CA ASP A 271 -5.75 16.43 15.14
C ASP A 271 -6.62 15.21 15.41
N GLU A 272 -7.88 15.49 15.75
CA GLU A 272 -8.94 14.48 15.87
C GLU A 272 -10.02 14.88 14.87
N THR A 273 -10.10 14.15 13.76
CA THR A 273 -10.94 14.51 12.62
C THR A 273 -11.84 13.36 12.19
N LEU A 274 -13.00 13.70 11.62
CA LEU A 274 -13.94 12.69 11.13
C LEU A 274 -13.34 11.98 9.91
N GLY A 275 -13.28 10.65 9.98
CA GLY A 275 -12.83 9.76 8.91
C GLY A 275 -13.76 8.58 8.71
N GLU A 276 -13.35 7.67 7.83
CA GLU A 276 -14.13 6.48 7.47
C GLU A 276 -13.32 5.20 7.65
N PHE A 277 -13.93 4.18 8.25
CA PHE A 277 -13.38 2.83 8.21
C PHE A 277 -13.52 2.21 6.82
N HIS A 278 -12.68 1.23 6.51
CA HIS A 278 -12.90 0.36 5.34
C HIS A 278 -14.15 -0.54 5.50
N LYS A 279 -14.55 -0.84 6.74
CA LYS A 279 -15.74 -1.64 7.04
C LYS A 279 -17.00 -0.88 6.61
N ARG A 280 -17.92 -1.61 5.98
CA ARG A 280 -19.22 -1.09 5.52
C ARG A 280 -20.37 -1.65 6.37
N ASP A 281 -21.45 -0.89 6.47
CA ASP A 281 -22.70 -1.31 7.09
C ASP A 281 -23.58 -2.15 6.13
N ALA A 282 -24.78 -2.49 6.57
CA ALA A 282 -25.73 -3.28 5.78
C ALA A 282 -26.21 -2.57 4.49
N CYS A 283 -26.13 -1.24 4.44
CA CYS A 283 -26.48 -0.42 3.28
C CYS A 283 -25.29 -0.23 2.32
N GLY A 284 -24.10 -0.72 2.70
CA GLY A 284 -22.88 -0.55 1.94
C GLY A 284 -22.17 0.78 2.20
N GLU A 285 -22.63 1.60 3.14
CA GLU A 285 -21.97 2.84 3.55
C GLU A 285 -20.82 2.54 4.51
N ARG A 286 -19.77 3.37 4.49
CA ARG A 286 -18.64 3.18 5.40
C ARG A 286 -18.97 3.73 6.77
N TYR A 287 -18.56 3.00 7.82
CA TYR A 287 -18.66 3.51 9.19
C TYR A 287 -17.78 4.75 9.34
N LYS A 288 -18.36 5.80 9.93
CA LYS A 288 -17.65 7.05 10.24
C LYS A 288 -17.29 7.11 11.72
N ALA A 289 -16.09 7.58 12.02
CA ALA A 289 -15.65 7.85 13.38
C ALA A 289 -14.63 8.99 13.37
N GLU A 290 -14.39 9.60 14.52
CA GLU A 290 -13.22 10.46 14.69
C GLU A 290 -11.95 9.59 14.75
N PHE A 291 -10.87 10.08 14.16
CA PHE A 291 -9.55 9.47 14.24
C PHE A 291 -8.57 10.51 14.77
N ALA A 292 -7.78 10.12 15.77
CA ALA A 292 -6.62 10.88 16.18
C ALA A 292 -5.47 10.56 15.23
N THR A 293 -4.88 11.61 14.64
CA THR A 293 -3.59 11.55 13.96
C THR A 293 -2.57 12.27 14.82
N LEU A 294 -1.58 11.53 15.33
CA LEU A 294 -0.49 12.08 16.13
C LEU A 294 0.85 11.86 15.41
N ILE A 295 1.58 12.95 15.18
CA ILE A 295 2.99 12.94 14.81
C ILE A 295 3.75 13.63 15.94
N ALA A 296 4.56 12.87 16.68
CA ALA A 296 5.29 13.37 17.84
C ALA A 296 6.78 13.00 17.76
N ARG A 297 7.65 13.94 18.15
CA ARG A 297 9.09 13.75 18.23
C ARG A 297 9.56 13.59 19.67
N LYS A 298 10.39 12.58 19.91
CA LYS A 298 11.02 12.35 21.20
C LYS A 298 12.02 13.48 21.46
N PRO A 299 11.97 14.17 22.61
CA PRO A 299 12.94 15.21 22.92
C PRO A 299 14.37 14.64 22.98
N GLY A 300 15.34 15.51 22.73
CA GLY A 300 16.74 15.25 23.02
C GLY A 300 16.97 14.98 24.52
N PRO A 301 18.08 14.36 24.91
CA PRO A 301 18.52 14.43 26.29
C PRO A 301 18.62 15.92 26.68
N THR A 302 17.97 16.32 27.76
CA THR A 302 18.21 17.66 28.33
C THR A 302 19.67 17.72 28.74
N SER A 303 20.44 18.57 28.06
CA SER A 303 21.82 18.92 28.40
C SER A 303 21.91 19.60 29.76
#